data_AF-A0A919VAR3-F1
#
_entry.id   AF-A0A919VAR3-F1
#
_cell.length_a   1.000
_cell.length_b   1.000
_cell.length_c   1.000
_cell.angle_alpha   90.00
_cell.angle_beta   90.00
_cell.angle_gamma   90.00
#
_symmetry.space_group_name_H-M   'P 1'
#
loop_
_entity.id
_entity.type
_entity.pdbx_description
1 polymer ?
#
loop_
_entity_poly.entity_id
_entity_poly.type
_entity_poly.pdbx_seq_one_letter_code
_entity_poly.pdbx_strand_id
1 'polypeptide(L)'
;MTLEARDRAYVERRQRAGILEQGTVDILRAAGAGERMDREGLVHDGIDLRFAGRAHHLDFPALTGGRRVMVYAQTEVVKDLVALQLRDGGPLAFEAEVRAVEGAGTERPVIRYLHEGREHTRSCDYVVGCDGFHGVARRAVPERVRTTFKRT
;
A
#
# COMPACT_ATOMS: atom_id res chain seq x y z
N MET A 1 -14.32 1.09 -5.70
CA MET A 1 -14.02 2.53 -5.72
C MET A 1 -13.04 2.78 -4.61
N THR A 2 -11.98 3.50 -4.95
CA THR A 2 -10.93 3.91 -4.01
C THR A 2 -11.16 5.37 -3.66
N LEU A 3 -11.10 5.69 -2.37
CA LEU A 3 -11.25 7.05 -1.82
C LEU A 3 -9.93 7.42 -1.14
N GLU A 4 -9.25 8.44 -1.64
CA GLU A 4 -8.01 8.97 -1.09
C GLU A 4 -8.26 10.39 -0.61
N ALA A 5 -7.94 10.67 0.67
CA ALA A 5 -8.21 11.96 1.29
C ALA A 5 -7.30 13.09 0.76
N ARG A 6 -6.14 12.74 0.19
CA ARG A 6 -5.15 13.68 -0.30
C ARG A 6 -5.23 13.83 -1.82
N ASP A 7 -4.62 14.89 -2.32
CA ASP A 7 -4.47 15.07 -3.76
C ASP A 7 -3.43 14.07 -4.33
N ARG A 8 -3.50 13.85 -5.64
CA ARG A 8 -2.60 12.95 -6.36
C ARG A 8 -1.13 13.30 -6.16
N ALA A 9 -0.82 14.59 -6.21
CA ALA A 9 0.55 15.06 -6.18
C ALA A 9 1.18 14.90 -4.77
N TYR A 10 0.37 14.94 -3.72
CA TYR A 10 0.77 14.63 -2.35
C TYR A 10 1.14 13.16 -2.21
N VAL A 11 0.29 12.24 -2.71
CA VAL A 11 0.54 10.80 -2.57
C VAL A 11 1.76 10.33 -3.38
N GLU A 12 1.98 10.91 -4.58
CA GLU A 12 3.10 10.56 -5.46
C GLU A 12 4.45 11.14 -5.01
N ARG A 13 4.47 12.14 -4.11
CA ARG A 13 5.71 12.78 -3.63
C ARG A 13 6.21 12.27 -2.28
N ARG A 14 5.47 11.40 -1.61
CA ARG A 14 5.82 10.96 -0.26
C ARG A 14 6.99 9.96 -0.28
N GLN A 15 8.21 10.48 -0.21
CA GLN A 15 9.42 9.65 -0.14
C GLN A 15 9.42 8.75 1.10
N ARG A 16 9.69 7.47 0.87
CA ARG A 16 10.00 6.44 1.88
C ARG A 16 11.08 5.53 1.30
N ALA A 17 11.90 4.95 2.18
CA ALA A 17 12.92 3.99 1.77
C ALA A 17 12.27 2.84 0.97
N GLY A 18 12.89 2.48 -0.16
CA GLY A 18 12.30 1.60 -1.17
C GLY A 18 13.08 0.32 -1.36
N ILE A 19 13.04 -0.57 -0.36
CA ILE A 19 13.46 -1.96 -0.54
C ILE A 19 12.19 -2.80 -0.61
N LEU A 20 12.00 -3.47 -1.74
CA LEU A 20 10.90 -4.39 -1.98
C LEU A 20 11.42 -5.82 -1.83
N GLU A 21 10.75 -6.60 -0.99
CA GLU A 21 10.98 -8.04 -0.91
C GLU A 21 10.48 -8.74 -2.18
N GLN A 22 11.07 -9.89 -2.52
CA GLN A 22 10.69 -10.68 -3.70
C GLN A 22 9.17 -10.89 -3.82
N GLY A 23 8.48 -11.21 -2.71
CA GLY A 23 7.04 -11.43 -2.74
C GLY A 23 6.24 -10.18 -3.16
N THR A 24 6.66 -8.99 -2.75
CA THR A 24 6.03 -7.73 -3.17
C THR A 24 6.28 -7.47 -4.67
N VAL A 25 7.50 -7.71 -5.14
CA VAL A 25 7.86 -7.62 -6.56
C VAL A 25 6.97 -8.55 -7.40
N ASP A 26 6.80 -9.79 -6.96
CA ASP A 26 6.01 -10.79 -7.68
C ASP A 26 4.52 -10.42 -7.73
N ILE A 27 3.96 -9.90 -6.63
CA ILE A 27 2.57 -9.40 -6.59
C ILE A 27 2.39 -8.21 -7.53
N LEU A 28 3.32 -7.25 -7.55
CA LEU A 28 3.24 -6.09 -8.45
C LEU A 28 3.30 -6.50 -9.93
N ARG A 29 4.13 -7.48 -10.28
CA ARG A 29 4.15 -8.08 -11.63
C ARG A 29 2.83 -8.75 -11.97
N ALA A 30 2.31 -9.59 -11.07
CA ALA A 30 1.04 -10.28 -11.27
C ALA A 30 -0.15 -9.31 -11.41
N ALA A 31 -0.09 -8.16 -10.74
CA ALA A 31 -1.08 -7.09 -10.84
C ALA A 31 -0.92 -6.23 -12.11
N GLY A 32 0.12 -6.43 -12.93
CA GLY A 32 0.37 -5.61 -14.13
C GLY A 32 1.07 -4.27 -13.86
N ALA A 33 1.59 -4.06 -12.65
CA ALA A 33 2.35 -2.88 -12.25
C ALA A 33 3.89 -3.12 -12.25
N GLY A 34 4.36 -4.14 -13.00
CA GLY A 34 5.75 -4.57 -12.97
C GLY A 34 6.68 -3.91 -13.98
N GLU A 35 6.17 -3.42 -15.10
CA GLU A 35 7.00 -3.05 -16.27
C GLU A 35 8.06 -1.99 -15.96
N ARG A 36 7.65 -0.90 -15.31
CA ARG A 36 8.56 0.19 -14.97
C ARG A 36 9.51 -0.20 -13.84
N MET A 37 9.02 -0.91 -12.84
CA MET A 37 9.81 -1.50 -11.76
C MET A 37 10.91 -2.44 -12.31
N ASP A 38 10.61 -3.28 -13.29
CA ASP A 38 11.57 -4.20 -13.90
C ASP A 38 12.63 -3.49 -14.75
N ARG A 39 12.28 -2.33 -15.34
CA ARG A 39 13.20 -1.51 -16.14
C ARG A 39 14.11 -0.62 -15.29
N GLU A 40 13.56 -0.01 -14.24
CA GLU A 40 14.22 1.05 -13.46
C GLU A 40 14.69 0.58 -12.08
N GLY A 41 14.15 -0.53 -11.57
CA GLY A 41 14.50 -1.09 -10.28
C GLY A 41 15.89 -1.74 -10.27
N LEU A 42 16.58 -1.65 -9.14
CA LEU A 42 17.89 -2.26 -8.97
C LEU A 42 17.76 -3.54 -8.17
N VAL A 43 18.06 -4.67 -8.80
CA VAL A 43 18.14 -5.96 -8.11
C VAL A 43 19.34 -5.93 -7.16
N HIS A 44 19.12 -6.39 -5.93
CA HIS A 44 20.12 -6.40 -4.88
C HIS A 44 20.20 -7.78 -4.24
N ASP A 45 21.36 -8.42 -4.37
CA ASP A 45 21.58 -9.81 -4.00
C ASP A 45 22.04 -9.99 -2.54
N GLY A 46 22.39 -8.93 -1.82
CA GLY A 46 22.94 -9.10 -0.48
C GLY A 46 23.43 -7.81 0.14
N ILE A 47 23.55 -7.76 1.47
CA ILE A 47 24.01 -6.57 2.20
C ILE A 47 25.32 -6.85 2.93
N ASP A 48 26.08 -5.80 3.22
CA ASP A 48 27.22 -5.87 4.14
C ASP A 48 26.82 -5.36 5.53
N LEU A 49 26.99 -6.21 6.54
CA LEU A 49 26.92 -5.81 7.93
C LEU A 49 28.34 -5.51 8.45
N ARG A 50 28.60 -4.29 8.91
CA ARG A 50 29.92 -3.89 9.42
C ARG A 50 29.91 -3.81 10.94
N PHE A 51 30.61 -4.73 11.59
CA PHE A 51 30.77 -4.75 13.05
C PHE A 51 32.05 -5.50 13.45
N ALA A 52 32.55 -5.23 14.66
CA ALA A 52 33.81 -5.79 15.17
C ALA A 52 35.01 -5.60 14.22
N GLY A 53 35.10 -4.41 13.60
CA GLY A 53 36.18 -4.04 12.69
C GLY A 53 36.20 -4.81 11.35
N ARG A 54 35.15 -5.54 11.00
CA ARG A 54 35.06 -6.35 9.77
C ARG A 54 33.74 -6.12 9.06
N ALA A 55 33.75 -6.32 7.73
CA ALA A 55 32.56 -6.42 6.92
C ALA A 55 32.15 -7.89 6.80
N HIS A 56 30.86 -8.16 7.02
CA HIS A 56 30.26 -9.48 6.92
C HIS A 56 29.22 -9.41 5.80
N HIS A 57 29.53 -10.02 4.66
CA HIS A 57 28.64 -10.05 3.52
C HIS A 57 27.54 -11.11 3.73
N LEU A 58 26.28 -10.73 3.48
CA LEU A 58 25.13 -11.62 3.49
C LEU A 58 24.60 -11.79 2.07
N ASP A 59 24.89 -12.95 1.46
CA ASP A 59 24.37 -13.35 0.16
C ASP A 59 22.94 -13.88 0.28
N PHE A 60 21.95 -13.11 -0.17
CA PHE A 60 20.55 -13.49 -0.08
C PHE A 60 20.21 -14.70 -0.96
N PRO A 61 20.56 -14.77 -2.27
CA PRO A 61 20.29 -15.95 -3.08
C PRO A 61 20.79 -17.25 -2.44
N ALA A 62 22.02 -17.28 -1.93
CA ALA A 62 22.60 -18.46 -1.31
C ALA A 62 21.88 -18.85 -0.01
N LEU A 63 21.44 -17.87 0.79
CA LEU A 63 20.82 -18.09 2.11
C LEU A 63 19.31 -18.31 2.07
N THR A 64 18.64 -17.93 0.98
CA THR A 64 17.16 -17.89 0.90
C THR A 64 16.57 -18.75 -0.22
N GLY A 65 17.39 -19.57 -0.87
CA GLY A 65 16.94 -20.42 -1.99
C GLY A 65 16.67 -19.62 -3.26
N GLY A 66 17.52 -18.62 -3.54
CA GLY A 66 17.48 -17.82 -4.77
C GLY A 66 16.67 -16.53 -4.71
N ARG A 67 16.10 -16.16 -3.54
CA ARG A 67 15.33 -14.91 -3.41
C ARG A 67 16.26 -13.70 -3.32
N ARG A 68 15.72 -12.57 -3.75
CA ARG A 68 16.41 -11.29 -3.85
C ARG A 68 15.54 -10.17 -3.30
N VAL A 69 16.13 -8.99 -3.15
CA VAL A 69 15.36 -7.77 -2.93
C VAL A 69 15.57 -6.82 -4.10
N MET A 70 14.64 -5.90 -4.29
CA MET A 70 14.73 -4.86 -5.30
C MET A 70 14.70 -3.49 -4.64
N VAL A 71 15.65 -2.64 -5.03
CA VAL A 71 15.62 -1.23 -4.68
C VAL A 71 14.75 -0.52 -5.69
N TYR A 72 13.57 -0.11 -5.24
CA TYR A 72 12.61 0.66 -6.02
C TYR A 72 11.78 1.53 -5.06
N ALA A 73 11.79 2.84 -5.29
CA ALA A 73 11.18 3.78 -4.35
C ALA A 73 9.67 3.57 -4.26
N GLN A 74 9.13 3.61 -3.03
CA GLN A 74 7.69 3.44 -2.81
C GLN A 74 6.86 4.48 -3.58
N THR A 75 7.38 5.69 -3.78
CA THR A 75 6.73 6.73 -4.61
C THR A 75 6.52 6.26 -6.04
N GLU A 76 7.45 5.50 -6.59
CA GLU A 76 7.35 4.99 -7.95
C GLU A 76 6.32 3.86 -8.03
N VAL A 77 6.29 2.95 -7.05
CA VAL A 77 5.22 1.94 -6.91
C VAL A 77 3.83 2.60 -6.87
N VAL A 78 3.68 3.68 -6.09
CA VAL A 78 2.40 4.40 -6.00
C VAL A 78 2.02 5.02 -7.33
N LYS A 79 2.96 5.66 -8.04
CA LYS A 79 2.71 6.23 -9.38
C LYS A 79 2.25 5.15 -10.36
N ASP A 80 2.91 4.00 -10.34
CA ASP A 80 2.60 2.89 -11.24
C ASP A 80 1.20 2.31 -10.96
N LEU A 81 0.85 2.13 -9.69
CA LEU A 81 -0.48 1.66 -9.29
C LEU A 81 -1.59 2.69 -9.61
N VAL A 82 -1.33 3.98 -9.41
CA VAL A 82 -2.27 5.04 -9.79
C VAL A 82 -2.46 5.08 -11.31
N ALA A 83 -1.36 5.01 -12.07
CA ALA A 83 -1.41 4.99 -13.53
C ALA A 83 -2.18 3.76 -14.04
N LEU A 84 -1.92 2.59 -13.47
CA LEU A 84 -2.63 1.35 -13.75
C LEU A 84 -4.14 1.49 -13.51
N GLN A 85 -4.52 1.97 -12.33
CA GLN A 85 -5.91 2.16 -11.93
C GLN A 85 -6.66 3.13 -12.86
N LEU A 86 -6.02 4.23 -13.25
CA LEU A 86 -6.59 5.22 -14.15
C LEU A 86 -6.73 4.70 -15.59
N ARG A 87 -5.73 3.96 -16.08
CA ARG A 87 -5.74 3.34 -17.40
C ARG A 87 -6.86 2.30 -17.52
N ASP A 88 -7.03 1.46 -16.50
CA ASP A 88 -8.03 0.39 -16.48
C ASP A 88 -9.45 0.92 -16.16
N GLY A 89 -9.59 2.24 -15.94
CA GLY A 89 -10.87 2.92 -15.77
C GLY A 89 -11.57 2.63 -14.44
N GLY A 90 -10.88 2.05 -13.46
CA GLY A 90 -11.50 1.72 -12.19
C GLY A 90 -11.69 2.98 -11.32
N PRO A 91 -12.78 3.11 -10.56
CA PRO A 91 -13.14 4.35 -9.89
C PRO A 91 -12.17 4.69 -8.75
N LEU A 92 -11.44 5.80 -8.90
CA LEU A 92 -10.48 6.38 -7.94
C LEU A 92 -10.78 7.87 -7.77
N ALA A 93 -11.11 8.29 -6.54
CA ALA A 93 -11.35 9.69 -6.20
C ALA A 93 -10.25 10.17 -5.22
N PHE A 94 -9.51 11.18 -5.65
CA PHE A 94 -8.62 11.97 -4.78
C PHE A 94 -9.41 13.05 -4.06
N GLU A 95 -8.85 13.61 -2.99
CA GLU A 95 -9.54 14.62 -2.16
C GLU A 95 -10.94 14.16 -1.71
N ALA A 96 -11.06 12.86 -1.45
CA ALA A 96 -12.27 12.19 -0.99
C ALA A 96 -12.03 11.72 0.44
N GLU A 97 -12.34 12.58 1.41
CA GLU A 97 -12.10 12.31 2.82
C GLU A 97 -13.22 11.46 3.41
N VAL A 98 -12.93 10.19 3.69
CA VAL A 98 -13.85 9.32 4.42
C VAL A 98 -14.04 9.84 5.85
N ARG A 99 -15.29 10.10 6.24
CA ARG A 99 -15.69 10.61 7.56
C ARG A 99 -16.21 9.51 8.47
N ALA A 100 -16.91 8.52 7.91
CA ALA A 100 -17.45 7.39 8.66
C ALA A 100 -17.58 6.15 7.77
N VAL A 101 -17.45 5.00 8.43
CA VAL A 101 -17.89 3.70 7.88
C VAL A 101 -18.89 3.14 8.89
N GLU A 102 -20.13 2.97 8.45
CA GLU A 102 -21.27 2.53 9.24
C GLU A 102 -21.68 1.13 8.81
N GLY A 103 -22.16 0.30 9.75
CA GLY A 103 -22.64 -1.04 9.41
C GLY A 103 -21.56 -2.00 8.92
N ALA A 104 -20.28 -1.83 9.32
CA ALA A 104 -19.17 -2.70 8.90
C ALA A 104 -19.38 -4.20 9.21
N GLY A 105 -20.30 -4.55 10.13
CA GLY A 105 -20.67 -5.94 10.45
C GLY A 105 -21.98 -6.42 9.80
N THR A 106 -22.54 -5.67 8.85
CA THR A 106 -23.79 -6.03 8.14
C THR A 106 -23.48 -6.41 6.69
N GLU A 107 -24.49 -6.90 5.97
CA GLU A 107 -24.37 -7.23 4.53
C GLU A 107 -24.27 -5.98 3.63
N ARG A 108 -24.56 -4.79 4.17
CA ARG A 108 -24.57 -3.53 3.41
C ARG A 108 -23.95 -2.40 4.22
N PRO A 109 -22.61 -2.39 4.39
CA PRO A 109 -21.91 -1.25 4.96
C PRO A 109 -22.09 0.03 4.12
N VAL A 110 -22.02 1.16 4.81
CA VAL A 110 -22.18 2.49 4.22
C VAL A 110 -20.95 3.34 4.53
N ILE A 111 -20.40 3.98 3.51
CA ILE A 111 -19.30 4.93 3.62
C ILE A 111 -19.86 6.35 3.48
N ARG A 112 -19.56 7.22 4.43
CA ARG A 112 -19.78 8.68 4.33
C ARG A 112 -18.45 9.37 4.07
N TYR A 113 -18.39 10.21 3.04
CA TYR A 113 -17.17 10.91 2.67
C TYR A 113 -17.46 12.32 2.14
N LEU A 114 -16.52 13.24 2.36
CA LEU A 114 -16.54 14.59 1.80
C LEU A 114 -15.74 14.58 0.50
N HIS A 115 -16.33 15.07 -0.58
CA HIS A 115 -15.65 15.21 -1.86
C HIS A 115 -16.21 16.41 -2.62
N GLU A 116 -15.35 17.26 -3.18
CA GLU A 116 -15.72 18.50 -3.87
C GLU A 116 -16.62 19.41 -3.02
N GLY A 117 -16.34 19.49 -1.71
CA GLY A 117 -17.10 20.30 -0.75
C GLY A 117 -18.51 19.79 -0.43
N ARG A 118 -18.88 18.59 -0.90
CA ARG A 118 -20.19 17.97 -0.65
C ARG A 118 -20.05 16.67 0.12
N GLU A 119 -21.01 16.39 0.99
CA GLU A 119 -21.13 15.09 1.63
C GLU A 119 -21.75 14.09 0.65
N HIS A 120 -21.12 12.92 0.55
CA HIS A 120 -21.56 11.80 -0.25
C HIS A 120 -21.75 10.57 0.64
N THR A 121 -22.70 9.73 0.25
CA THR A 121 -22.97 8.45 0.92
C THR A 121 -22.94 7.34 -0.11
N ARG A 122 -22.26 6.24 0.22
CA ARG A 122 -22.12 5.10 -0.68
C ARG A 122 -22.31 3.78 0.05
N SER A 123 -23.31 3.02 -0.36
CA SER A 123 -23.50 1.62 0.05
C SER A 123 -22.60 0.70 -0.77
N CYS A 124 -22.10 -0.36 -0.17
CA CYS A 124 -21.26 -1.37 -0.82
C CYS A 124 -21.42 -2.72 -0.13
N ASP A 125 -20.95 -3.79 -0.77
CA ASP A 125 -20.96 -5.13 -0.18
C ASP A 125 -19.77 -5.33 0.78
N TYR A 126 -18.64 -4.68 0.49
CA TYR A 126 -17.42 -4.78 1.29
C TYR A 126 -16.70 -3.44 1.40
N VAL A 127 -16.04 -3.22 2.55
CA VAL A 127 -15.15 -2.08 2.80
C VAL A 127 -13.75 -2.62 3.11
N VAL A 128 -12.75 -2.15 2.36
CA VAL A 128 -11.34 -2.47 2.60
C VAL A 128 -10.65 -1.24 3.16
N GLY A 129 -10.21 -1.31 4.43
CA GLY A 129 -9.54 -0.22 5.12
C GLY A 129 -8.04 -0.17 4.82
N CYS A 130 -7.64 0.66 3.86
CA CYS A 130 -6.24 0.91 3.50
C CYS A 130 -5.75 2.31 3.93
N ASP A 131 -6.41 2.92 4.92
CA ASP A 131 -6.26 4.33 5.34
C ASP A 131 -5.22 4.56 6.45
N GLY A 132 -4.37 3.55 6.69
CA GLY A 132 -3.25 3.63 7.62
C GLY A 132 -3.65 3.65 9.10
N PHE A 133 -2.67 3.90 9.97
CA PHE A 133 -2.81 3.69 11.42
C PHE A 133 -3.89 4.56 12.09
N HIS A 134 -4.08 5.80 11.59
CA HIS A 134 -5.09 6.75 12.09
C HIS A 134 -6.39 6.75 11.26
N GLY A 135 -6.57 5.71 10.44
CA GLY A 135 -7.71 5.53 9.56
C GLY A 135 -9.06 5.49 10.28
N VAL A 136 -10.11 5.85 9.55
CA VAL A 136 -11.51 5.71 9.96
C VAL A 136 -11.91 4.24 9.97
N ALA A 137 -11.41 3.42 9.04
CA ALA A 137 -11.81 2.03 8.90
C ALA A 137 -11.52 1.21 10.17
N ARG A 138 -10.38 1.45 10.83
CA ARG A 138 -10.03 0.77 12.09
C ARG A 138 -11.01 1.06 13.23
N ARG A 139 -11.59 2.27 13.27
CA ARG A 139 -12.58 2.68 14.29
C ARG A 139 -13.97 2.12 14.00
N ALA A 140 -14.26 1.79 12.74
CA ALA A 140 -15.53 1.22 12.33
C ALA A 140 -15.68 -0.27 12.72
N VAL A 141 -14.55 -0.97 12.93
CA VAL A 141 -14.57 -2.36 13.43
C VAL A 141 -14.88 -2.35 14.94
N PRO A 142 -15.97 -3.00 15.40
CA PRO A 142 -16.34 -3.01 16.82
C PRO A 142 -15.22 -3.60 17.68
N GLU A 143 -14.94 -2.95 18.82
CA GLU A 143 -13.81 -3.36 19.69
C GLU A 143 -13.94 -4.80 20.18
N ARG A 144 -15.18 -5.26 20.42
CA ARG A 144 -15.48 -6.62 20.89
C ARG A 144 -15.02 -7.74 19.94
N VAL A 145 -14.83 -7.45 18.66
CA VAL A 145 -14.35 -8.40 17.65
C VAL A 145 -12.93 -8.08 17.17
N ARG A 146 -12.29 -7.05 17.76
CA ARG A 146 -10.97 -6.56 17.33
C ARG A 146 -9.87 -7.19 18.17
N THR A 147 -9.06 -8.05 17.56
CA THR A 147 -7.81 -8.53 18.15
C THR A 147 -6.63 -7.72 17.63
N THR A 148 -5.83 -7.14 18.51
CA THR A 148 -4.61 -6.41 18.14
C THR A 148 -3.39 -7.23 18.51
N PHE A 149 -2.59 -7.59 17.51
CA PHE A 149 -1.30 -8.23 17.71
C PHE A 149 -0.20 -7.16 17.67
N LYS A 150 0.62 -7.09 18.72
CA LYS A 150 1.87 -6.33 18.73
C LYS A 150 3.03 -7.32 18.86
N ARG A 151 4.02 -7.24 17.98
CA ARG A 151 5.32 -7.89 18.17
C ARG A 151 6.22 -6.87 18.86
N THR A 152 6.58 -7.16 20.11
CA THR A 152 7.63 -6.47 20.87
C THR A 152 9.00 -6.96 20.45
#